data_AF-A0A2G2YE97-F1
#
_entry.id   AF-A0A2G2YE97-F1
#
_cell.length_a   1.000
_cell.length_b   1.000
_cell.length_c   1.000
_cell.angle_alpha   90.00
_cell.angle_beta   90.00
_cell.angle_gamma   90.00
#
_symmetry.space_group_name_H-M   'P 1'
#
loop_
_entity.id
_entity.type
_entity.pdbx_description
1 polymer ?
#
loop_
_entity_poly.entity_id
_entity_poly.type
_entity_poly.pdbx_seq_one_letter_code
_entity_poly.pdbx_strand_id
1 'polypeptide(L)'
;MSGYLFEKSEGNPFKEFVTTISENKIKAKKEGNVAIDYVYKILMNFLYGRFGISPESTATELCNDDHLRVLIQTCDKFLFGEPLRKNINLASYHFNTNLTFGKWSYMKNAAVHLSTAITAYARIHLYPYISRDDCYYIDTNSIVLGHPLPCDVLFPLEIGKFKLEDEMVRGFFLSTKVYWYKPKGGTNSIIKFKGPAKRHATSEWFESQYTDLSRIQEVEVENLFRVIWSKTKVRVERITYKIGLKPETRRALVYNKHGAWVDTKPLNISIGDSATSCKDHQTRKKYPKYKIIFMRKISIY
;
A
#
# COMPACT_ATOMS: atom_id res chain seq x y z
N MET A 1 11.75 -26.92 3.06
CA MET A 1 10.72 -25.87 2.92
C MET A 1 9.40 -26.48 3.34
N SER A 2 8.67 -25.84 4.24
CA SER A 2 7.32 -26.25 4.67
C SER A 2 6.31 -25.21 4.18
N GLY A 3 5.06 -25.60 3.97
CA GLY A 3 4.01 -24.71 3.45
C GLY A 3 2.63 -25.05 4.01
N TYR A 4 1.64 -24.19 3.74
CA TYR A 4 0.25 -24.42 4.11
C TYR A 4 -0.51 -25.00 2.91
N LEU A 5 -1.31 -26.03 3.18
CA LEU A 5 -2.24 -26.61 2.22
C LEU A 5 -3.66 -26.27 2.65
N PHE A 6 -4.49 -25.93 1.67
CA PHE A 6 -5.91 -25.66 1.88
C PHE A 6 -6.71 -26.79 1.26
N GLU A 7 -7.65 -27.34 2.01
CA GLU A 7 -8.61 -28.26 1.45
C GLU A 7 -9.54 -27.51 0.50
N LYS A 8 -9.80 -28.13 -0.66
CA LYS A 8 -10.76 -27.57 -1.60
C LYS A 8 -12.16 -27.73 -1.00
N SER A 9 -12.77 -26.62 -0.61
CA SER A 9 -14.16 -26.63 -0.14
C SER A 9 -15.11 -26.95 -1.31
N GLU A 10 -16.18 -27.70 -1.02
CA GLU A 10 -17.27 -27.97 -1.97
C GLU A 10 -18.06 -26.70 -2.32
N GLY A 11 -17.99 -25.65 -1.49
CA GLY A 11 -18.62 -24.35 -1.70
C GLY A 11 -17.65 -23.18 -1.55
N ASN A 12 -17.99 -22.02 -2.14
CA ASN A 12 -17.26 -20.79 -1.91
C ASN A 12 -18.02 -19.91 -0.91
N PRO A 13 -17.57 -19.82 0.37
CA PRO A 13 -18.27 -19.07 1.42
C PRO A 13 -18.32 -17.56 1.16
N PHE A 14 -17.52 -17.04 0.22
CA PHE A 14 -17.46 -15.62 -0.14
C PHE A 14 -18.21 -15.31 -1.44
N LYS A 15 -18.72 -16.31 -2.17
CA LYS A 15 -19.31 -16.10 -3.49
C LYS A 15 -20.48 -15.13 -3.44
N GLU A 16 -21.43 -15.36 -2.54
CA GLU A 16 -22.61 -14.51 -2.39
C GLU A 16 -22.20 -13.08 -2.04
N PHE A 17 -21.41 -12.91 -0.98
CA PHE A 17 -20.92 -11.60 -0.55
C PHE A 17 -20.22 -10.83 -1.69
N VAL A 18 -19.26 -11.45 -2.38
CA VAL A 18 -18.49 -10.80 -3.45
C VAL A 18 -19.40 -10.45 -4.64
N THR A 19 -20.31 -11.36 -5.00
CA THR A 19 -21.23 -11.15 -6.14
C THR A 19 -22.19 -10.00 -5.85
N THR A 20 -22.87 -10.03 -4.70
CA THR A 20 -23.84 -8.99 -4.30
C THR A 20 -23.19 -7.61 -4.19
N ILE A 21 -22.02 -7.51 -3.54
CA ILE A 21 -21.32 -6.22 -3.40
C ILE A 21 -20.84 -5.70 -4.76
N SER A 22 -20.40 -6.57 -5.66
CA SER A 22 -19.98 -6.17 -7.01
C SER A 22 -21.15 -5.71 -7.88
N GLU A 23 -22.28 -6.42 -7.85
CA GLU A 23 -23.49 -6.04 -8.59
C GLU A 23 -24.01 -4.68 -8.12
N ASN A 24 -24.11 -4.48 -6.81
CA ASN A 24 -24.54 -3.22 -6.23
C ASN A 24 -23.58 -2.07 -6.55
N LYS A 25 -22.28 -2.34 -6.58
CA LYS A 25 -21.27 -1.37 -7.02
C LYS A 25 -21.47 -0.97 -8.50
N ILE A 26 -21.70 -1.95 -9.38
CA ILE A 26 -21.96 -1.69 -10.80
C ILE A 26 -23.25 -0.86 -10.97
N LYS A 27 -24.30 -1.20 -10.22
CA LYS A 27 -25.56 -0.45 -10.20
C LYS A 27 -25.35 1.00 -9.77
N ALA A 28 -24.69 1.22 -8.62
CA ALA A 28 -24.39 2.56 -8.12
C ALA A 28 -23.57 3.40 -9.12
N LYS A 29 -22.63 2.77 -9.82
CA LYS A 29 -21.84 3.43 -10.87
C LYS A 29 -22.69 3.82 -12.08
N LYS A 30 -23.63 2.98 -12.51
CA LYS A 30 -24.57 3.28 -13.60
C LYS A 30 -25.53 4.42 -13.24
N GLU A 31 -25.93 4.50 -11.97
CA GLU A 31 -26.79 5.55 -11.43
C GLU A 31 -26.02 6.86 -11.13
N GLY A 32 -24.70 6.90 -11.34
CA GLY A 32 -23.87 8.07 -11.03
C GLY A 32 -23.67 8.32 -9.53
N ASN A 33 -24.03 7.38 -8.66
CA ASN A 33 -23.90 7.52 -7.22
C ASN A 33 -22.46 7.21 -6.76
N VAL A 34 -21.58 8.21 -6.88
CA VAL A 34 -20.15 8.11 -6.57
C VAL A 34 -19.88 7.70 -5.12
N ALA A 35 -20.68 8.19 -4.18
CA ALA A 35 -20.52 7.88 -2.76
C ALA A 35 -20.79 6.39 -2.48
N ILE A 36 -21.88 5.85 -3.03
CA ILE A 36 -22.24 4.45 -2.83
C ILE A 36 -21.30 3.49 -3.58
N ASP A 37 -20.87 3.81 -4.81
CA ASP A 37 -19.80 3.05 -5.50
C ASP A 37 -18.54 2.97 -4.64
N TYR A 38 -18.16 4.08 -4.01
CA TYR A 38 -17.01 4.14 -3.11
C TYR A 38 -17.19 3.28 -1.86
N VAL A 39 -18.37 3.30 -1.24
CA VAL A 39 -18.69 2.45 -0.07
C VAL A 39 -18.58 0.97 -0.45
N TYR A 40 -19.22 0.53 -1.53
CA TYR A 40 -19.14 -0.88 -1.97
C TYR A 40 -17.71 -1.29 -2.31
N LYS A 41 -16.94 -0.40 -2.94
CA LYS A 41 -15.51 -0.63 -3.19
C LYS A 41 -14.71 -0.81 -1.90
N ILE A 42 -14.97 -0.02 -0.85
CA ILE A 42 -14.30 -0.19 0.44
C ILE A 42 -14.71 -1.52 1.07
N LEU A 43 -16.00 -1.82 1.15
CA LEU A 43 -16.52 -3.05 1.76
C LEU A 43 -15.89 -4.30 1.12
N MET A 44 -15.78 -4.32 -0.20
CA MET A 44 -15.15 -5.42 -0.93
C MET A 44 -13.66 -5.56 -0.59
N ASN A 45 -12.91 -4.45 -0.52
CA ASN A 45 -11.48 -4.50 -0.15
C ASN A 45 -11.27 -4.79 1.36
N PHE A 46 -12.27 -4.54 2.18
CA PHE A 46 -12.18 -4.72 3.62
C PHE A 46 -12.19 -6.19 4.03
N LEU A 47 -12.89 -7.05 3.28
CA LEU A 47 -13.05 -8.48 3.62
C LEU A 47 -11.69 -9.18 3.82
N TYR A 48 -10.80 -9.15 2.81
CA TYR A 48 -9.49 -9.79 2.95
C TYR A 48 -8.56 -9.04 3.93
N GLY A 49 -8.76 -7.73 4.07
CA GLY A 49 -8.03 -6.90 5.03
C GLY A 49 -8.37 -7.27 6.47
N ARG A 50 -9.63 -7.62 6.75
CA ARG A 50 -10.07 -8.13 8.06
C ARG A 50 -9.36 -9.42 8.43
N PHE A 51 -9.17 -10.32 7.47
CA PHE A 51 -8.44 -11.57 7.72
C PHE A 51 -6.98 -11.33 8.09
N GLY A 52 -6.36 -10.26 7.60
CA GLY A 52 -4.96 -9.90 7.85
C GLY A 52 -4.73 -8.97 9.04
N ILE A 53 -5.72 -8.76 9.91
CA ILE A 53 -5.55 -7.89 11.09
C ILE A 53 -4.54 -8.53 12.05
N SER A 54 -3.60 -7.72 12.52
CA SER A 54 -2.62 -8.13 13.53
C SER A 54 -3.34 -8.56 14.81
N PRO A 55 -3.00 -9.74 15.39
CA PRO A 55 -3.53 -10.15 16.68
C PRO A 55 -3.06 -9.20 17.79
N GLU A 56 -1.81 -8.72 17.72
CA GLU A 56 -1.30 -7.63 18.56
C GLU A 56 -1.98 -6.34 18.14
N SER A 57 -2.62 -5.68 19.10
CA SER A 57 -3.42 -4.47 18.89
C SER A 57 -3.01 -3.38 19.87
N THR A 58 -3.31 -2.12 19.51
CA THR A 58 -3.05 -0.97 20.38
C THR A 58 -4.37 -0.47 20.92
N ALA A 59 -4.49 -0.38 22.24
CA ALA A 59 -5.57 0.31 22.90
C ALA A 59 -5.15 1.75 23.21
N THR A 60 -6.09 2.69 23.10
CA THR A 60 -5.89 4.05 23.59
C THR A 60 -7.18 4.48 24.25
N GLU A 61 -7.12 4.77 25.54
CA GLU A 61 -8.28 4.97 26.37
C GLU A 61 -8.10 6.08 27.39
N LEU A 62 -9.23 6.62 27.84
CA LEU A 62 -9.29 7.55 28.95
C LEU A 62 -9.45 6.73 30.24
N CYS A 63 -8.53 6.91 31.17
CA CYS A 63 -8.51 6.18 32.44
C CYS A 63 -8.21 7.10 33.62
N ASN A 64 -8.54 6.65 34.83
CA ASN A 64 -8.25 7.37 36.05
C ASN A 64 -6.82 7.08 36.55
N ASP A 65 -6.37 7.75 37.62
CA ASP A 65 -4.99 7.62 38.10
C ASP A 65 -4.68 6.19 38.60
N ASP A 66 -5.66 5.53 39.22
CA ASP A 66 -5.51 4.15 39.71
C ASP A 66 -5.37 3.16 38.56
N HIS A 67 -6.22 3.28 37.55
CA HIS A 67 -6.20 2.42 36.38
C HIS A 67 -4.93 2.64 35.55
N LEU A 68 -4.47 3.89 35.41
CA LEU A 68 -3.20 4.18 34.76
C LEU A 68 -2.04 3.46 35.48
N ARG A 69 -2.00 3.49 36.81
CA ARG A 69 -0.99 2.76 37.60
C ARG A 69 -1.05 1.26 37.35
N VAL A 70 -2.25 0.68 37.31
CA VAL A 70 -2.44 -0.73 36.97
C VAL A 70 -1.92 -1.03 35.56
N LEU A 71 -2.23 -0.22 34.56
CA LEU A 71 -1.75 -0.41 33.19
C LEU A 71 -0.22 -0.38 33.11
N ILE A 72 0.42 0.61 33.75
CA ILE A 72 1.89 0.74 33.78
C ILE A 72 2.54 -0.50 34.40
N GLN A 73 1.92 -1.10 35.43
CA GLN A 73 2.46 -2.25 36.16
C GLN A 73 2.17 -3.60 35.48
N THR A 74 1.03 -3.72 34.79
CA THR A 74 0.52 -5.01 34.31
C THR A 74 0.64 -5.21 32.81
N CYS A 75 0.80 -4.14 32.03
CA CYS A 75 0.94 -4.24 30.58
C CYS A 75 2.41 -4.34 30.17
N ASP A 76 2.79 -5.48 29.59
CA ASP A 76 4.15 -5.76 29.11
C ASP A 76 4.68 -4.73 28.08
N LYS A 77 3.78 -4.11 27.31
CA LYS A 77 4.10 -3.14 26.27
C LYS A 77 3.28 -1.85 26.43
N PHE A 78 3.47 -1.17 27.54
CA PHE A 78 2.95 0.18 27.74
C PHE A 78 3.65 1.19 26.81
N LEU A 79 2.90 2.07 26.15
CA LEU A 79 3.45 3.06 25.22
C LEU A 79 3.60 4.42 25.89
N PHE A 80 2.51 4.98 26.42
CA PHE A 80 2.53 6.25 27.14
C PHE A 80 1.28 6.46 28.00
N GLY A 81 1.41 7.35 28.98
CA GLY A 81 0.32 7.87 29.80
C GLY A 81 0.46 9.37 29.92
N GLU A 82 -0.52 10.12 29.42
CA GLU A 82 -0.52 11.59 29.41
C GLU A 82 -1.68 12.12 30.27
N PRO A 83 -1.40 12.90 31.32
CA PRO A 83 -2.46 13.51 32.12
C PRO A 83 -3.17 14.58 31.29
N LEU A 84 -4.49 14.47 31.19
CA LEU A 84 -5.32 15.48 30.51
C LEU A 84 -5.90 16.47 31.52
N ARG A 85 -6.44 15.94 32.62
CA ARG A 85 -7.04 16.69 33.75
C ARG A 85 -6.89 15.86 35.03
N LYS A 86 -7.28 16.43 36.18
CA LYS A 86 -7.29 15.71 37.46
C LYS A 86 -8.06 14.40 37.32
N ASN A 87 -7.39 13.28 37.63
CA ASN A 87 -7.93 11.93 37.56
C ASN A 87 -8.46 11.48 36.18
N ILE A 88 -7.97 12.09 35.10
CA ILE A 88 -8.25 11.68 33.72
C ILE A 88 -6.95 11.71 32.92
N ASN A 89 -6.50 10.54 32.52
CA ASN A 89 -5.29 10.30 31.75
C ASN A 89 -5.63 9.64 30.43
N LEU A 90 -4.88 9.98 29.38
CA LEU A 90 -4.85 9.24 28.14
C LEU A 90 -3.76 8.18 28.22
N ALA A 91 -4.15 6.90 28.24
CA ALA A 91 -3.21 5.79 28.24
C ALA A 91 -3.20 5.10 26.89
N SER A 92 -2.02 4.66 26.44
CA SER A 92 -1.86 3.86 25.24
C SER A 92 -0.93 2.68 25.53
N TYR A 93 -1.34 1.48 25.11
CA TYR A 93 -0.62 0.24 25.38
C TYR A 93 -0.96 -0.81 24.33
N HIS A 94 -0.04 -1.76 24.12
CA HIS A 94 -0.33 -2.94 23.31
C HIS A 94 -0.97 -4.04 24.16
N PHE A 95 -1.94 -4.74 23.58
CA PHE A 95 -2.56 -5.92 24.16
C PHE A 95 -2.52 -7.09 23.17
N ASN A 96 -2.75 -8.31 23.67
CA ASN A 96 -2.53 -9.57 22.93
C ASN A 96 -1.07 -9.74 22.43
N THR A 97 -0.10 -9.28 23.22
CA THR A 97 1.34 -9.31 22.92
C THR A 97 1.97 -10.68 23.16
N ASN A 98 1.42 -11.50 24.06
CA ASN A 98 1.93 -12.82 24.39
C ASN A 98 1.06 -13.94 23.80
N LEU A 99 1.74 -14.92 23.20
CA LEU A 99 1.18 -16.18 22.69
C LEU A 99 0.92 -17.20 23.81
N THR A 100 0.78 -16.77 25.07
CA THR A 100 0.50 -17.68 26.18
C THR A 100 -0.93 -18.20 26.06
N PHE A 101 -1.05 -19.51 25.83
CA PHE A 101 -2.31 -20.25 25.84
C PHE A 101 -3.13 -19.86 27.09
N GLY A 102 -4.36 -19.35 26.87
CA GLY A 102 -5.32 -19.06 27.95
C GLY A 102 -5.59 -17.57 28.26
N LYS A 103 -4.72 -16.62 27.89
CA LYS A 103 -4.98 -15.16 28.03
C LYS A 103 -5.20 -14.42 26.71
N TRP A 104 -5.32 -15.17 25.60
CA TRP A 104 -5.41 -14.60 24.27
C TRP A 104 -6.86 -14.22 23.92
N SER A 105 -7.15 -12.92 23.79
CA SER A 105 -8.43 -12.45 23.25
C SER A 105 -8.30 -12.27 21.73
N TYR A 106 -8.43 -13.36 20.98
CA TYR A 106 -8.36 -13.27 19.52
C TYR A 106 -9.52 -12.40 18.99
N MET A 107 -9.22 -11.52 18.04
CA MET A 107 -10.28 -10.99 17.19
C MET A 107 -10.89 -12.16 16.43
N LYS A 108 -12.15 -12.49 16.74
CA LYS A 108 -12.85 -13.69 16.23
C LYS A 108 -12.87 -13.83 14.71
N ASN A 109 -12.60 -12.75 13.99
CA ASN A 109 -12.71 -12.65 12.54
C ASN A 109 -11.36 -12.51 11.82
N ALA A 110 -10.22 -12.65 12.51
CA ALA A 110 -8.90 -12.65 11.90
C ALA A 110 -8.50 -14.06 11.43
N ALA A 111 -8.01 -14.16 10.19
CA ALA A 111 -7.65 -15.42 9.55
C ALA A 111 -6.43 -15.19 8.63
N VAL A 112 -5.26 -14.96 9.24
CA VAL A 112 -4.05 -14.51 8.53
C VAL A 112 -3.65 -15.45 7.40
N HIS A 113 -3.91 -16.75 7.54
CA HIS A 113 -3.70 -17.76 6.51
C HIS A 113 -4.54 -17.50 5.25
N LEU A 114 -5.82 -17.11 5.39
CA LEU A 114 -6.67 -16.73 4.25
C LEU A 114 -6.16 -15.47 3.57
N SER A 115 -5.79 -14.44 4.34
CA SER A 115 -5.24 -13.19 3.79
C SER A 115 -3.94 -13.45 3.01
N THR A 116 -3.09 -14.35 3.51
CA THR A 116 -1.84 -14.77 2.85
C THR A 116 -2.13 -15.54 1.57
N ALA A 117 -3.07 -16.48 1.59
CA ALA A 117 -3.46 -17.23 0.40
C ALA A 117 -4.04 -16.30 -0.68
N ILE A 118 -4.99 -15.44 -0.32
CA ILE A 118 -5.60 -14.44 -1.23
C ILE A 118 -4.52 -13.59 -1.90
N THR A 119 -3.59 -13.03 -1.12
CA THR A 119 -2.50 -12.20 -1.68
C THR A 119 -1.52 -12.99 -2.53
N ALA A 120 -1.24 -14.25 -2.19
CA ALA A 120 -0.40 -15.14 -3.01
C ALA A 120 -1.07 -15.47 -4.35
N TYR A 121 -2.34 -15.89 -4.34
CA TYR A 121 -3.10 -16.15 -5.56
C TYR A 121 -3.22 -14.91 -6.44
N ALA A 122 -3.46 -13.72 -5.85
CA ALA A 122 -3.48 -12.47 -6.59
C ALA A 122 -2.14 -12.22 -7.32
N ARG A 123 -1.00 -12.50 -6.69
CA ARG A 123 0.33 -12.40 -7.31
C ARG A 123 0.55 -13.44 -8.41
N ILE A 124 0.14 -14.69 -8.19
CA ILE A 124 0.21 -15.76 -9.20
C ILE A 124 -0.60 -15.36 -10.45
N HIS A 125 -1.81 -14.84 -10.25
CA HIS A 125 -2.64 -14.34 -11.35
C HIS A 125 -2.04 -13.13 -12.08
N LEU A 126 -1.25 -12.30 -11.41
CA LEU A 126 -0.58 -11.16 -12.05
C LEU A 126 0.72 -11.56 -12.75
N TYR A 127 1.32 -12.69 -12.37
CA TYR A 127 2.63 -13.11 -12.84
C TYR A 127 2.80 -13.11 -14.36
N PRO A 128 1.86 -13.66 -15.18
CA PRO A 128 2.00 -13.64 -16.64
C PRO A 128 2.12 -12.25 -17.25
N TYR A 129 1.59 -11.23 -16.58
CA TYR A 129 1.65 -9.84 -17.02
C TYR A 129 2.90 -9.14 -16.47
N ILE A 130 3.32 -9.48 -15.25
CA ILE A 130 4.54 -8.95 -14.64
C ILE A 130 5.79 -9.47 -15.34
N SER A 131 5.77 -10.72 -15.79
CA SER A 131 6.91 -11.38 -16.44
C SER A 131 7.13 -10.94 -17.89
N ARG A 132 6.31 -10.03 -18.42
CA ARG A 132 6.49 -9.50 -19.77
C ARG A 132 7.70 -8.58 -19.83
N ASP A 133 8.42 -8.61 -20.93
CA ASP A 133 9.59 -7.74 -21.15
C ASP A 133 9.22 -6.24 -21.21
N ASP A 134 7.98 -5.94 -21.61
CA ASP A 134 7.43 -4.59 -21.65
C ASP A 134 6.65 -4.22 -20.37
N CYS A 135 6.73 -5.06 -19.33
CA CYS A 135 6.21 -4.71 -18.03
C CYS A 135 7.11 -3.67 -17.41
N TYR A 136 6.57 -2.47 -17.34
CA TYR A 136 7.22 -1.40 -16.67
C TYR A 136 6.91 -1.55 -15.15
N TYR A 137 5.73 -1.19 -14.63
CA TYR A 137 5.54 -1.04 -13.16
C TYR A 137 4.37 -1.83 -12.68
N ILE A 138 4.43 -2.20 -11.41
CA ILE A 138 3.34 -2.83 -10.70
C ILE A 138 3.10 -2.12 -9.36
N ASP A 139 1.83 -1.87 -9.04
CA ASP A 139 1.39 -1.54 -7.69
C ASP A 139 0.12 -2.31 -7.36
N THR A 140 0.28 -3.30 -6.49
CA THR A 140 -0.76 -4.18 -5.92
C THR A 140 -1.60 -4.93 -6.97
N ASN A 141 -2.45 -4.22 -7.70
CA ASN A 141 -3.34 -4.74 -8.75
C ASN A 141 -3.35 -3.86 -10.03
N SER A 142 -2.38 -2.98 -10.20
CA SER A 142 -2.19 -2.17 -11.40
C SER A 142 -0.86 -2.50 -12.06
N ILE A 143 -0.83 -2.46 -13.39
CA ILE A 143 0.36 -2.71 -14.20
C ILE A 143 0.52 -1.60 -15.23
N VAL A 144 1.78 -1.30 -15.57
CA VAL A 144 2.13 -0.34 -16.62
C VAL A 144 2.89 -1.09 -17.69
N LEU A 145 2.37 -1.13 -18.91
CA LEU A 145 2.92 -1.91 -20.01
C LEU A 145 3.30 -1.01 -21.18
N GLY A 146 4.25 -1.47 -21.99
CA GLY A 146 4.61 -0.83 -23.26
C GLY A 146 3.67 -1.16 -24.42
N HIS A 147 3.04 -2.33 -24.39
CA HIS A 147 2.03 -2.73 -25.36
C HIS A 147 0.71 -3.01 -24.66
N PRO A 148 -0.43 -2.81 -25.37
CA PRO A 148 -1.73 -3.14 -24.82
C PRO A 148 -1.84 -4.64 -24.53
N LEU A 149 -2.63 -4.95 -23.51
CA LEU A 149 -3.14 -6.30 -23.32
C LEU A 149 -4.16 -6.64 -24.43
N PRO A 150 -4.29 -7.93 -24.79
CA PRO A 150 -5.32 -8.36 -25.73
C PRO A 150 -6.74 -8.12 -25.16
N CYS A 151 -7.71 -7.96 -26.06
CA CYS A 151 -9.06 -7.51 -25.68
C CYS A 151 -9.83 -8.50 -24.79
N ASP A 152 -9.47 -9.77 -24.82
CA ASP A 152 -10.05 -10.90 -24.05
C ASP A 152 -9.76 -10.83 -22.53
N VAL A 153 -8.78 -10.02 -22.13
CA VAL A 153 -8.47 -9.77 -20.72
C VAL A 153 -8.92 -8.38 -20.25
N LEU A 154 -9.46 -7.56 -21.16
CA LEU A 154 -9.87 -6.17 -20.94
C LEU A 154 -11.39 -6.03 -20.85
N PHE A 155 -11.95 -6.28 -19.66
CA PHE A 155 -13.38 -6.07 -19.39
C PHE A 155 -13.58 -5.12 -18.21
N PRO A 156 -13.97 -3.85 -18.45
CA PRO A 156 -13.97 -2.78 -17.45
C PRO A 156 -15.10 -2.87 -16.40
N LEU A 157 -15.93 -3.91 -16.46
CA LEU A 157 -16.99 -4.18 -15.49
C LEU A 157 -16.94 -5.61 -14.94
N GLU A 158 -16.07 -6.46 -15.47
CA GLU A 158 -15.97 -7.85 -15.02
C GLU A 158 -14.97 -7.98 -13.89
N ILE A 159 -15.39 -8.70 -12.85
CA ILE A 159 -14.60 -8.96 -11.65
C ILE A 159 -13.34 -9.73 -12.05
N GLY A 160 -12.16 -9.17 -11.74
CA GLY A 160 -10.86 -9.80 -12.00
C GLY A 160 -10.31 -9.67 -13.39
N LYS A 161 -10.97 -8.92 -14.26
CA LYS A 161 -10.39 -8.50 -15.54
C LYS A 161 -9.69 -7.16 -15.40
N PHE A 162 -8.87 -6.82 -16.39
CA PHE A 162 -8.20 -5.52 -16.44
C PHE A 162 -9.14 -4.46 -16.98
N LYS A 163 -9.08 -3.28 -16.37
CA LYS A 163 -9.62 -2.04 -16.91
C LYS A 163 -8.46 -1.20 -17.44
N LEU A 164 -8.59 -0.74 -18.67
CA LEU A 164 -7.76 0.34 -19.18
C LEU A 164 -8.06 1.61 -18.38
N GLU A 165 -7.07 2.15 -17.69
CA GLU A 165 -7.22 3.38 -16.90
C GLU A 165 -6.73 4.58 -17.71
N ASP A 166 -5.51 4.53 -18.26
CA ASP A 166 -4.95 5.61 -19.06
C ASP A 166 -4.02 5.09 -20.15
N GLU A 167 -3.91 5.84 -21.25
CA GLU A 167 -2.76 5.81 -22.14
C GLU A 167 -1.85 7.00 -21.79
N MET A 168 -0.53 6.86 -21.83
CA MET A 168 0.42 7.92 -21.47
C MET A 168 1.46 8.17 -22.56
N VAL A 169 1.89 9.44 -22.65
CA VAL A 169 2.92 9.89 -23.60
C VAL A 169 4.32 9.75 -22.98
N ARG A 170 4.44 10.08 -21.69
CA ARG A 170 5.69 10.03 -20.92
C ARG A 170 5.36 9.80 -19.44
N GLY A 171 6.24 9.10 -18.73
CA GLY A 171 6.15 8.97 -17.29
C GLY A 171 7.47 8.56 -16.64
N PHE A 172 7.63 8.94 -15.37
CA PHE A 172 8.73 8.55 -14.49
C PHE A 172 8.16 7.67 -13.38
N PHE A 173 8.70 6.46 -13.21
CA PHE A 173 8.31 5.53 -12.16
C PHE A 173 9.55 5.20 -11.35
N LEU A 174 9.74 5.95 -10.26
CA LEU A 174 11.02 5.97 -9.54
C LEU A 174 11.05 4.93 -8.42
N SER A 175 9.92 4.71 -7.75
CA SER A 175 9.79 3.66 -6.73
C SER A 175 8.31 3.34 -6.46
N THR A 176 8.05 2.41 -5.53
CA THR A 176 6.69 2.06 -5.11
C THR A 176 5.93 3.29 -4.62
N LYS A 177 4.78 3.57 -5.27
CA LYS A 177 3.91 4.73 -5.00
C LYS A 177 4.59 6.10 -5.21
N VAL A 178 5.67 6.15 -6.00
CA VAL A 178 6.37 7.38 -6.39
C VAL A 178 6.52 7.38 -7.92
N TYR A 179 5.56 8.00 -8.60
CA TYR A 179 5.53 8.09 -10.04
C TYR A 179 4.79 9.34 -10.54
N TRP A 180 5.16 9.75 -11.74
CA TRP A 180 4.54 10.83 -12.50
C TRP A 180 4.26 10.36 -13.93
N TYR A 181 3.14 10.74 -14.53
CA TYR A 181 2.95 10.57 -15.98
C TYR A 181 2.02 11.61 -16.58
N LYS A 182 2.17 11.81 -17.89
CA LYS A 182 1.30 12.65 -18.71
C LYS A 182 0.37 11.77 -19.57
N PRO A 183 -0.95 11.81 -19.35
CA PRO A 183 -1.90 11.03 -20.13
C PRO A 183 -2.01 11.54 -21.58
N LYS A 184 -2.34 10.64 -22.51
CA LYS A 184 -2.54 10.90 -23.93
C LYS A 184 -3.99 11.39 -24.15
N GLY A 185 -4.24 12.65 -23.79
CA GLY A 185 -5.57 13.28 -23.94
C GLY A 185 -6.00 14.12 -22.73
N GLY A 186 -5.30 14.01 -21.60
CA GLY A 186 -5.54 14.86 -20.43
C GLY A 186 -4.66 16.11 -20.43
N THR A 187 -5.21 17.22 -19.94
CA THR A 187 -4.46 18.47 -19.69
C THR A 187 -3.56 18.36 -18.46
N ASN A 188 -4.01 17.62 -17.43
CA ASN A 188 -3.32 17.51 -16.16
C ASN A 188 -2.45 16.26 -16.08
N SER A 189 -1.24 16.43 -15.55
CA SER A 189 -0.36 15.30 -15.22
C SER A 189 -0.79 14.60 -13.94
N ILE A 190 -0.48 13.31 -13.83
CA ILE A 190 -0.80 12.49 -12.66
C ILE A 190 0.44 12.37 -11.79
N ILE A 191 0.36 12.84 -10.55
CA ILE A 191 1.42 12.74 -9.53
C ILE A 191 0.99 11.78 -8.42
N LYS A 192 1.78 10.73 -8.23
CA LYS A 192 1.75 9.88 -7.03
C LYS A 192 3.06 10.02 -6.28
N PHE A 193 2.97 10.48 -5.04
CA PHE A 193 4.11 10.55 -4.14
C PHE A 193 3.68 10.05 -2.76
N LYS A 194 4.47 9.14 -2.18
CA LYS A 194 4.22 8.60 -0.84
C LYS A 194 4.91 9.48 0.20
N GLY A 195 4.11 10.15 1.02
CA GLY A 195 4.61 10.97 2.13
C GLY A 195 4.01 12.38 2.16
N PRO A 196 4.37 13.17 3.17
CA PRO A 196 3.74 14.47 3.43
C PRO A 196 4.18 15.55 2.43
N ALA A 197 5.34 15.38 1.78
CA ALA A 197 5.90 16.33 0.81
C ALA A 197 5.33 16.22 -0.62
N LYS A 198 4.14 15.61 -0.81
CA LYS A 198 3.56 15.38 -2.16
C LYS A 198 3.47 16.66 -3.01
N ARG A 199 3.20 17.82 -2.39
CA ARG A 199 3.08 19.11 -3.08
C ARG A 199 4.38 19.56 -3.74
N HIS A 200 5.53 19.07 -3.27
CA HIS A 200 6.87 19.40 -3.78
C HIS A 200 7.36 18.43 -4.85
N ALA A 201 6.64 17.32 -5.08
CA ALA A 201 6.98 16.33 -6.11
C ALA A 201 6.44 16.74 -7.49
N THR A 202 6.99 17.82 -8.05
CA THR A 202 6.63 18.35 -9.37
C THR A 202 7.22 17.53 -10.52
N SER A 203 6.80 17.77 -11.77
CA SER A 203 7.41 17.14 -12.96
C SER A 203 8.92 17.32 -13.02
N GLU A 204 9.40 18.52 -12.69
CA GLU A 204 10.81 18.89 -12.70
C GLU A 204 11.55 18.13 -11.60
N TRP A 205 10.91 17.95 -10.43
CA TRP A 205 11.47 17.10 -9.38
C TRP A 205 11.68 15.67 -9.87
N PHE A 206 10.66 15.06 -10.50
CA PHE A 206 10.78 13.69 -11.04
C PHE A 206 11.87 13.55 -12.10
N GLU A 207 11.99 14.54 -13.01
CA GLU A 207 13.02 14.55 -14.05
C GLU A 207 14.42 14.75 -13.47
N SER A 208 14.55 15.64 -12.48
CA SER A 208 15.80 15.89 -11.78
C SER A 208 16.27 14.68 -10.97
N GLN A 209 15.35 14.00 -10.29
CA GLN A 209 15.63 12.80 -9.51
C GLN A 209 15.95 11.61 -10.42
N TYR A 210 15.34 11.54 -11.61
CA TYR A 210 15.68 10.53 -12.61
C TYR A 210 17.09 10.73 -13.16
N THR A 211 17.50 12.00 -13.32
CA THR A 211 18.84 12.37 -13.81
C THR A 211 19.91 12.11 -12.74
N ASP A 212 19.61 12.44 -11.49
CA ASP A 212 20.47 12.20 -10.34
C ASP A 212 19.67 11.58 -9.19
N LEU A 213 19.84 10.27 -8.99
CA LEU A 213 19.17 9.52 -7.93
C LEU A 213 19.65 9.90 -6.52
N SER A 214 20.87 10.45 -6.40
CA SER A 214 21.44 10.85 -5.11
C SER A 214 20.92 12.20 -4.63
N ARG A 215 20.21 12.93 -5.50
CA ARG A 215 19.64 14.23 -5.19
C ARG A 215 18.72 14.12 -3.98
N ILE A 216 19.01 14.96 -2.98
CA ILE A 216 18.18 15.20 -1.82
C ILE A 216 17.87 16.69 -1.82
N GLN A 217 16.59 17.01 -1.70
CA GLN A 217 16.12 18.37 -1.53
C GLN A 217 15.47 18.50 -0.16
N GLU A 218 15.71 19.61 0.52
CA GLU A 218 15.03 19.95 1.75
C GLU A 218 13.84 20.85 1.43
N VAL A 219 12.67 20.48 1.92
CA VAL A 219 11.41 21.20 1.71
C VAL A 219 10.69 21.38 3.03
N GLU A 220 10.03 22.51 3.20
CA GLU A 220 9.16 22.71 4.36
C GLU A 220 7.81 22.04 4.11
N VAL A 221 7.33 21.33 5.12
CA VAL A 221 6.00 20.72 5.11
C VAL A 221 5.26 21.13 6.38
N GLU A 222 3.98 21.47 6.21
CA GLU A 222 3.12 21.81 7.32
C GLU A 222 2.38 20.55 7.81
N ASN A 223 2.57 20.22 9.08
CA ASN A 223 1.72 19.29 9.79
C ASN A 223 0.60 20.09 10.47
N LEU A 224 -0.59 20.06 9.87
CA LEU A 224 -1.74 20.86 10.31
C LEU A 224 -2.35 20.38 11.65
N PHE A 225 -2.06 19.15 12.06
CA PHE A 225 -2.74 18.50 13.19
C PHE A 225 -1.76 17.94 14.23
N ARG A 226 -0.67 18.67 14.54
CA ARG A 226 0.22 18.27 15.65
C ARG A 226 -0.53 18.45 16.97
N VAL A 227 -0.95 17.34 17.57
CA VAL A 227 -1.65 17.32 18.86
C VAL A 227 -0.65 17.47 20.01
N ILE A 228 -0.96 18.38 20.94
CA ILE A 228 -0.27 18.55 22.22
C ILE A 228 -1.22 18.05 23.30
N TRP A 229 -1.09 16.76 23.65
CA TRP A 229 -2.00 16.07 24.57
C TRP A 229 -2.09 16.76 25.94
N SER A 230 -0.95 17.10 26.53
CA SER A 230 -0.86 17.80 27.83
C SER A 230 -1.60 19.14 27.90
N LYS A 231 -1.81 19.80 26.75
CA LYS A 231 -2.55 21.07 26.68
C LYS A 231 -3.91 20.91 26.00
N THR A 232 -4.26 19.71 25.55
CA THR A 232 -5.44 19.42 24.71
C THR A 232 -5.57 20.39 23.53
N LYS A 233 -4.43 20.79 22.93
CA LYS A 233 -4.36 21.78 21.85
C LYS A 233 -3.85 21.14 20.58
N VAL A 234 -4.31 21.65 19.44
CA VAL A 234 -3.75 21.34 18.13
C VAL A 234 -2.99 22.57 17.65
N ARG A 235 -1.80 22.35 17.08
CA ARG A 235 -1.05 23.42 16.40
C ARG A 235 -0.62 22.98 15.01
N VAL A 236 -0.41 23.98 14.16
CA VAL A 236 0.35 23.79 12.92
C VAL A 236 1.82 23.76 13.28
N GLU A 237 2.53 22.76 12.76
CA GLU A 237 3.98 22.64 12.90
C GLU A 237 4.63 22.60 11.53
N ARG A 238 5.66 23.42 11.33
CA ARG A 238 6.49 23.39 10.13
C ARG A 238 7.68 22.48 10.39
N ILE A 239 7.83 21.47 9.55
CA ILE A 239 8.95 20.53 9.63
C ILE A 239 9.75 20.59 8.34
N THR A 240 11.08 20.55 8.47
CA THR A 240 11.97 20.35 7.34
C THR A 240 11.94 18.88 6.96
N TYR A 241 11.55 18.59 5.72
CA TYR A 241 11.43 17.24 5.18
C TYR A 241 12.44 17.05 4.04
N LYS A 242 13.23 15.97 4.11
CA LYS A 242 14.16 15.60 3.04
C LYS A 242 13.42 14.78 1.98
N ILE A 243 13.24 15.35 0.80
CA ILE A 243 12.68 14.67 -0.37
C ILE A 243 13.81 14.14 -1.25
N GLY A 244 13.79 12.84 -1.52
CA GLY A 244 14.81 12.14 -2.32
C GLY A 244 14.53 10.64 -2.30
N LEU A 245 15.13 9.89 -3.23
CA LEU A 245 15.02 8.44 -3.24
C LEU A 245 16.12 7.80 -2.39
N LYS A 246 15.81 6.68 -1.74
CA LYS A 246 16.80 5.79 -1.11
C LYS A 246 16.64 4.36 -1.64
N PRO A 247 16.90 4.14 -2.94
CA PRO A 247 16.60 2.87 -3.60
C PRO A 247 17.39 1.69 -3.01
N GLU A 248 18.61 1.95 -2.54
CA GLU A 248 19.54 0.98 -1.97
C GLU A 248 19.02 0.24 -0.74
N THR A 249 18.03 0.81 -0.03
CA THR A 249 17.44 0.17 1.16
C THR A 249 16.63 -1.09 0.84
N ARG A 250 16.24 -1.28 -0.44
CA ARG A 250 15.39 -2.40 -0.85
C ARG A 250 15.88 -3.10 -2.12
N ARG A 251 16.67 -2.41 -2.96
CA ARG A 251 17.08 -2.88 -4.28
C ARG A 251 18.49 -2.37 -4.62
N ALA A 252 19.27 -3.17 -5.32
CA ALA A 252 20.55 -2.75 -5.88
C ALA A 252 20.33 -2.00 -7.21
N LEU A 253 21.03 -0.88 -7.42
CA LEU A 253 20.99 -0.12 -8.67
C LEU A 253 21.79 -0.82 -9.78
N VAL A 254 21.30 -0.77 -11.02
CA VAL A 254 21.97 -1.29 -12.21
C VAL A 254 22.23 -0.14 -13.18
N TYR A 255 23.47 -0.03 -13.61
CA TYR A 255 23.94 1.02 -14.53
C TYR A 255 24.36 0.41 -15.86
N ASN A 256 24.23 1.19 -16.94
CA ASN A 256 24.80 0.81 -18.23
C ASN A 256 26.30 1.12 -18.29
N LYS A 257 26.94 0.77 -19.42
CA LYS A 257 28.38 1.03 -19.67
C LYS A 257 28.76 2.52 -19.61
N HIS A 258 27.80 3.43 -19.70
CA HIS A 258 28.00 4.88 -19.66
C HIS A 258 27.70 5.49 -18.28
N GLY A 259 27.53 4.66 -17.23
CA GLY A 259 27.23 5.13 -15.88
C GLY A 259 25.81 5.66 -15.69
N ALA A 260 24.94 5.55 -16.71
CA ALA A 260 23.55 5.94 -16.57
C ALA A 260 22.74 4.82 -15.93
N TRP A 261 21.91 5.17 -14.95
CA TRP A 261 20.98 4.23 -14.32
C TRP A 261 20.01 3.66 -15.37
N VAL A 262 19.84 2.33 -15.37
CA VAL A 262 18.98 1.62 -16.33
C VAL A 262 18.01 0.64 -15.70
N ASP A 263 18.30 0.07 -14.52
CA ASP A 263 17.45 -0.93 -13.86
C ASP A 263 17.76 -1.05 -12.35
N THR A 264 17.04 -1.92 -11.63
CA THR A 264 17.33 -2.30 -10.24
C THR A 264 17.13 -3.80 -10.04
N LYS A 265 18.01 -4.44 -9.25
CA LYS A 265 17.89 -5.86 -8.88
C LYS A 265 17.44 -6.01 -7.43
N PRO A 266 16.70 -7.08 -7.10
CA PRO A 266 16.41 -7.38 -5.70
C PRO A 266 17.71 -7.60 -4.92
N LEU A 267 17.73 -7.18 -3.65
CA LEU A 267 18.83 -7.52 -2.75
C LEU A 267 18.76 -9.02 -2.42
N ASN A 268 19.88 -9.72 -2.52
CA ASN A 268 19.99 -11.09 -2.02
C ASN A 268 20.17 -11.03 -0.50
N ILE A 269 19.12 -11.39 0.24
CA ILE A 269 19.19 -11.50 1.70
C ILE A 269 19.63 -12.94 2.02
N SER A 270 20.79 -13.11 2.66
CA SER A 270 21.21 -14.39 3.22
C SER A 270 20.34 -14.74 4.42
N ILE A 271 19.94 -16.01 4.54
CA ILE A 271 19.12 -16.52 5.65
C ILE A 271 19.95 -16.40 6.94
N GLY A 272 19.72 -15.35 7.69
CA GLY A 272 20.49 -14.92 8.86
C GLY A 272 20.11 -13.51 9.29
N ASP A 273 19.69 -12.68 8.33
CA ASP A 273 19.10 -11.38 8.60
C ASP A 273 17.58 -11.51 8.80
N SER A 274 17.13 -11.18 10.00
CA SER A 274 15.71 -11.14 10.35
C SER A 274 14.99 -10.00 9.62
N ALA A 275 14.56 -10.25 8.39
CA ALA A 275 13.56 -9.42 7.73
C ALA A 275 12.71 -10.24 6.73
N THR A 276 11.45 -10.42 7.10
CA THR A 276 10.36 -10.84 6.22
C THR A 276 10.23 -9.86 5.05
N SER A 277 10.75 -10.25 3.88
CA SER A 277 10.57 -9.51 2.63
C SER A 277 10.44 -10.49 1.48
N CYS A 278 9.19 -10.78 1.10
CA CYS A 278 8.85 -11.52 -0.10
C CYS A 278 9.54 -10.94 -1.34
N LYS A 279 10.00 -11.85 -2.21
CA LYS A 279 10.60 -11.57 -3.52
C LYS A 279 9.74 -10.59 -4.34
N ASP A 280 10.13 -9.32 -4.38
CA ASP A 280 9.62 -8.36 -5.35
C ASP A 280 10.44 -8.49 -6.65
N HIS A 281 9.93 -9.31 -7.58
CA HIS A 281 10.37 -9.28 -8.97
C HIS A 281 9.93 -7.95 -9.58
N GLN A 282 10.89 -7.06 -9.80
CA GLN A 282 10.75 -5.93 -10.72
C GLN A 282 12.00 -5.91 -11.58
N THR A 283 11.83 -5.95 -12.88
CA THR A 283 12.85 -5.69 -13.90
C THR A 283 12.31 -4.52 -14.72
N ARG A 284 13.11 -3.48 -14.95
CA ARG A 284 12.78 -2.42 -15.90
C ARG A 284 14.05 -1.95 -16.61
N LYS A 285 14.07 -2.13 -17.94
CA LYS A 285 15.07 -1.54 -18.86
C LYS A 285 14.61 -0.15 -19.35
N LYS A 286 15.56 0.64 -19.85
CA LYS A 286 15.42 2.03 -20.34
C LYS A 286 15.38 2.08 -21.87
N TYR A 287 14.26 2.44 -22.53
CA TYR A 287 14.22 2.71 -24.00
C TYR A 287 13.08 3.68 -24.44
N PRO A 288 13.17 4.31 -25.64
CA PRO A 288 12.52 5.58 -25.98
C PRO A 288 11.10 5.47 -26.59
N LYS A 289 10.38 6.60 -26.58
CA LYS A 289 9.17 6.99 -27.35
C LYS A 289 8.32 5.86 -27.97
N TYR A 290 7.53 5.11 -27.18
CA TYR A 290 6.29 4.48 -27.67
C TYR A 290 5.21 4.41 -26.58
N LYS A 291 3.97 4.24 -27.03
CA LYS A 291 2.66 4.30 -26.35
C LYS A 291 2.61 3.47 -25.05
N ILE A 292 2.86 4.08 -23.89
CA ILE A 292 2.82 3.39 -22.58
C ILE A 292 1.37 3.38 -22.08
N ILE A 293 0.92 2.29 -21.45
CA ILE A 293 -0.47 2.11 -21.02
C ILE A 293 -0.54 1.78 -19.52
N PHE A 294 -1.37 2.51 -18.77
CA PHE A 294 -1.69 2.26 -17.37
C PHE A 294 -2.97 1.42 -17.31
N MET A 295 -2.87 0.23 -16.74
CA MET A 295 -4.00 -0.68 -16.58
C MET A 295 -4.18 -1.01 -15.11
N ARG A 296 -5.43 -1.03 -14.66
CA ARG A 296 -5.79 -1.42 -13.30
C ARG A 296 -6.74 -2.60 -13.36
N LYS A 297 -6.39 -3.67 -12.67
CA LYS A 297 -7.30 -4.81 -12.49
C LYS A 297 -8.48 -4.35 -11.66
N ILE A 298 -9.69 -4.68 -12.10
CA ILE A 298 -10.89 -4.49 -11.29
C ILE A 298 -10.80 -5.50 -10.17
N SER A 299 -10.60 -5.00 -8.95
CA SER A 299 -10.32 -5.82 -7.77
C SER A 299 -11.22 -7.05 -7.71
N ILE A 300 -10.60 -8.22 -7.81
CA ILE A 300 -10.85 -9.31 -6.87
C ILE A 300 -9.55 -9.41 -6.08
N TYR A 301 -9.67 -9.28 -4.78
CA TYR A 301 -8.79 -10.02 -3.88
C TYR A 301 -9.64 -11.16 -3.39
#